data_AF-A0A068REM3-F1
#
_entry.id   AF-A0A068REM3-F1
#
_cell.length_a   1.000
_cell.length_b   1.000
_cell.length_c   1.000
_cell.angle_alpha   90.00
_cell.angle_beta   90.00
_cell.angle_gamma   90.00
#
_symmetry.space_group_name_H-M   'P 1'
#
loop_
_entity.id
_entity.type
_entity.pdbx_description
1 polymer ?
#
loop_
_entity_poly.entity_id
_entity_poly.type
_entity_poly.pdbx_seq_one_letter_code
_entity_poly.pdbx_strand_id
1 'polypeptide(L)'
;MTRAATLLTDNTTKPVSVKEEKTKKDVKNIFDSSSPSSSSRNKEIMSTPDYLSSKFEELAIESSADERPNATTVIDYLTGSGQERPEIGDKPLETWVVDNTNITSKLMEYRARSLSLAKKLKNISDARIMSLNFIFLFHEDVLPYDGLPETIVKELGMNQGFQAASDQSIVWCHRVQQAIIKGKKAVRRELHEIEGKLLDSQEDEQSLAILDILRDTSIKLVNWQHGSITEDTFCRQHLQDFIDHCISFMSGIRYSWSGRQRLQCDNTKGKALSSMAVHLPDYVASIQTRNEKSWLDVFVIEAKKPNASSNQQLLNDQCKLALEMKKMLDAMVDARVPSPIVCGLLVEGHECTAYKMELVSEAVYANTRLAEFSLLRGQHDLATIVSTVQYCWQLRNIIASLQKRVLGGIKDESRAFWKRPHFDKPIRKNKAAAARYVLGQPICGRKKMHCMAATAAGCEFPNTYHGMIEDLGWVLLDSPHQTMYNKKDSGCMYHIMMTGYYGHLHVDQGLNPA
;
A
#
# COMPACT_ATOMS: atom_id res chain seq x y z
N MET A 1 26.72 28.00 -13.72
CA MET A 1 26.27 28.84 -14.86
C MET A 1 24.75 28.88 -14.83
N THR A 2 24.21 30.00 -14.40
CA THR A 2 22.79 30.26 -14.20
C THR A 2 22.08 30.28 -15.56
N ARG A 3 21.21 29.32 -15.84
CA ARG A 3 20.30 29.40 -17.00
C ARG A 3 18.99 30.02 -16.55
N ALA A 4 18.75 31.23 -17.02
CA ALA A 4 17.52 31.98 -16.86
C ALA A 4 16.39 31.33 -17.68
N ALA A 5 15.23 31.14 -17.04
CA ALA A 5 14.00 30.77 -17.71
C ALA A 5 13.39 32.02 -18.33
N THR A 6 13.32 32.06 -19.66
CA THR A 6 12.61 33.10 -20.40
C THR A 6 11.17 32.65 -20.61
N LEU A 7 10.24 33.33 -19.94
CA LEU A 7 8.79 33.23 -20.16
C LEU A 7 8.47 33.84 -21.54
N LEU A 8 8.03 33.01 -22.48
CA LEU A 8 7.33 33.45 -23.69
C LEU A 8 5.84 33.49 -23.39
N THR A 9 5.23 34.63 -23.69
CA THR A 9 3.79 34.87 -23.57
C THR A 9 3.11 34.49 -24.88
N ASP A 10 2.03 33.72 -24.76
CA ASP A 10 1.26 33.18 -25.89
C ASP A 10 0.51 34.26 -26.67
N ASN A 11 0.70 34.24 -28.00
CA ASN A 11 -0.15 34.93 -28.97
C ASN A 11 -1.27 34.01 -29.41
N THR A 12 -2.51 34.42 -29.10
CA THR A 12 -3.76 33.81 -29.54
C THR A 12 -3.86 33.75 -31.07
N THR A 13 -3.89 32.54 -31.63
CA THR A 13 -4.29 32.28 -33.02
C THR A 13 -5.60 31.50 -33.06
N LYS A 14 -6.52 31.98 -33.91
CA LYS A 14 -7.88 31.46 -34.12
C LYS A 14 -7.86 30.08 -34.81
N PRO A 15 -8.88 29.24 -34.58
CA PRO A 15 -8.95 27.92 -35.21
C PRO A 15 -9.39 28.01 -36.67
N VAL A 16 -8.62 27.37 -37.55
CA VAL A 16 -8.98 27.08 -38.94
C VAL A 16 -9.74 25.75 -38.97
N SER A 17 -10.95 25.78 -39.51
CA SER A 17 -11.81 24.61 -39.72
C SER A 17 -11.26 23.72 -40.84
N VAL A 18 -10.81 22.51 -40.50
CA VAL A 18 -10.46 21.47 -41.48
C VAL A 18 -11.64 20.51 -41.63
N LYS A 19 -12.11 20.36 -42.88
CA LYS A 19 -13.13 19.37 -43.27
C LYS A 19 -12.49 17.99 -43.35
N GLU A 20 -13.03 17.03 -42.63
CA GLU A 20 -12.67 15.60 -42.76
C GLU A 20 -13.30 15.00 -44.02
N GLU A 21 -12.45 14.47 -44.90
CA GLU A 21 -12.84 13.71 -46.07
C GLU A 21 -12.70 12.21 -45.76
N LYS A 22 -13.84 11.51 -45.64
CA LYS A 22 -13.91 10.07 -45.38
C LYS A 22 -13.64 9.29 -46.67
N THR A 23 -12.52 8.56 -46.73
CA THR A 23 -12.31 7.51 -47.72
C THR A 23 -12.44 6.14 -47.06
N LYS A 24 -13.55 5.45 -47.38
CA LYS A 24 -13.70 4.00 -47.18
C LYS A 24 -12.97 3.29 -48.32
N LYS A 25 -12.11 2.33 -47.99
CA LYS A 25 -11.63 1.33 -48.96
C LYS A 25 -11.96 -0.06 -48.46
N ASP A 26 -12.74 -0.74 -49.28
CA ASP A 26 -13.14 -2.13 -49.19
C ASP A 26 -11.93 -3.07 -49.33
N VAL A 27 -11.85 -4.06 -48.44
CA VAL A 27 -11.03 -5.26 -48.65
C VAL A 27 -11.99 -6.45 -48.59
N LYS A 28 -12.17 -7.09 -49.74
CA LYS A 28 -13.05 -8.25 -49.92
C LYS A 28 -12.20 -9.45 -50.38
N ASN A 29 -12.31 -10.51 -49.58
CA ASN A 29 -12.26 -11.94 -49.91
C ASN A 29 -11.13 -12.48 -50.80
N ILE A 30 -10.28 -13.32 -50.21
CA ILE A 30 -9.87 -14.62 -50.79
C ILE A 30 -9.69 -15.60 -49.64
N PHE A 31 -10.56 -16.61 -49.51
CA PHE A 31 -10.19 -18.02 -49.30
C PHE A 31 -11.47 -18.86 -49.27
N ASP A 32 -11.56 -19.75 -50.23
CA ASP A 32 -12.69 -20.66 -50.42
C ASP A 32 -12.19 -22.10 -50.36
N SER A 33 -13.05 -22.94 -49.79
CA SER A 33 -13.15 -24.39 -49.97
C SER A 33 -12.03 -25.33 -49.47
N SER A 34 -12.35 -26.13 -48.45
CA SER A 34 -12.60 -27.57 -48.66
C SER A 34 -13.06 -28.27 -47.37
N SER A 35 -14.29 -28.80 -47.38
CA SER A 35 -14.75 -29.96 -46.59
C SER A 35 -14.92 -31.14 -47.58
N PRO A 36 -15.04 -32.44 -47.19
CA PRO A 36 -16.20 -32.91 -46.42
C PRO A 36 -16.07 -34.18 -45.53
N SER A 37 -17.00 -34.25 -44.58
CA SER A 37 -17.83 -35.41 -44.16
C SER A 37 -17.24 -36.72 -43.60
N SER A 38 -17.71 -37.11 -42.40
CA SER A 38 -18.51 -38.33 -42.12
C SER A 38 -18.86 -38.36 -40.61
N SER A 39 -20.11 -38.12 -40.23
CA SER A 39 -21.20 -39.08 -40.01
C SER A 39 -21.05 -40.02 -38.80
N SER A 40 -21.92 -39.75 -37.80
CA SER A 40 -22.91 -40.70 -37.25
C SER A 40 -22.81 -41.14 -35.77
N ARG A 41 -24.01 -41.11 -35.17
CA ARG A 41 -24.59 -41.92 -34.06
C ARG A 41 -24.68 -41.32 -32.65
N ASN A 42 -25.95 -40.99 -32.36
CA ASN A 42 -26.66 -40.95 -31.07
C ASN A 42 -26.13 -41.88 -29.97
N LYS A 43 -26.15 -41.36 -28.73
CA LYS A 43 -26.73 -42.04 -27.57
C LYS A 43 -27.07 -41.03 -26.48
N GLU A 44 -28.36 -40.90 -26.19
CA GLU A 44 -28.88 -40.37 -24.93
C GLU A 44 -28.37 -41.23 -23.78
N ILE A 45 -27.75 -40.60 -22.77
CA ILE A 45 -27.70 -41.10 -21.40
C ILE A 45 -27.95 -39.91 -20.47
N MET A 46 -29.13 -39.92 -19.84
CA MET A 46 -29.44 -39.16 -18.63
C MET A 46 -28.80 -39.84 -17.42
N SER A 47 -28.03 -39.08 -16.65
CA SER A 47 -27.71 -39.22 -15.20
C SER A 47 -26.42 -38.44 -14.96
N THR A 48 -26.20 -37.54 -14.02
CA THR A 48 -26.85 -37.01 -12.81
C THR A 48 -26.07 -35.71 -12.50
N PRO A 49 -26.60 -34.71 -11.76
CA PRO A 49 -25.91 -33.44 -11.59
C PRO A 49 -24.71 -33.57 -10.63
N ASP A 50 -23.52 -33.21 -11.09
CA ASP A 50 -22.27 -33.04 -10.33
C ASP A 50 -22.32 -31.86 -9.33
N TYR A 51 -23.45 -31.68 -8.65
CA TYR A 51 -23.68 -30.62 -7.66
C TYR A 51 -22.95 -30.87 -6.32
N LEU A 52 -22.18 -31.95 -6.21
CA LEU A 52 -21.43 -32.31 -5.00
C LEU A 52 -19.91 -32.21 -5.16
N SER A 53 -19.40 -31.91 -6.37
CA SER A 53 -17.96 -31.64 -6.56
C SER A 53 -17.57 -30.20 -6.16
N SER A 54 -18.48 -29.23 -6.29
CA SER A 54 -18.20 -27.83 -5.95
C SER A 54 -18.15 -27.53 -4.44
N LYS A 55 -18.70 -28.42 -3.61
CA LYS A 55 -18.69 -28.26 -2.15
C LYS A 55 -17.43 -28.81 -1.47
N PHE A 56 -16.62 -29.59 -2.20
CA PHE A 56 -15.32 -30.08 -1.71
C PHE A 56 -14.15 -29.15 -2.06
N GLU A 57 -14.26 -28.33 -3.11
CA GLU A 57 -13.28 -27.27 -3.41
C GLU A 57 -13.43 -26.05 -2.48
N GLU A 58 -14.63 -25.75 -2.00
CA GLU A 58 -14.89 -24.64 -1.06
C GLU A 58 -14.26 -24.86 0.33
N LEU A 59 -13.93 -26.11 0.69
CA LEU A 59 -13.21 -26.47 1.92
C LEU A 59 -11.70 -26.68 1.70
N ALA A 60 -11.24 -26.83 0.46
CA ALA A 60 -9.82 -27.05 0.15
C ALA A 60 -9.02 -25.73 0.07
N ILE A 61 -9.68 -24.61 -0.23
CA ILE A 61 -9.02 -23.28 -0.24
C ILE A 61 -8.91 -22.68 1.17
N GLU A 62 -9.70 -23.16 2.14
CA GLU A 62 -9.54 -22.76 3.56
C GLU A 62 -8.31 -23.41 4.24
N SER A 63 -7.69 -24.43 3.64
CA SER A 63 -6.53 -25.12 4.20
C SER A 63 -5.18 -24.48 3.85
N SER A 64 -5.14 -23.37 3.11
CA SER A 64 -3.90 -22.65 2.84
C SER A 64 -3.47 -21.72 3.98
N ALA A 65 -4.13 -21.79 5.15
CA ALA A 65 -3.52 -21.24 6.35
C ALA A 65 -2.19 -21.97 6.53
N ASP A 66 -1.07 -21.24 6.40
CA ASP A 66 0.27 -21.71 6.73
C ASP A 66 0.32 -22.05 8.23
N GLU A 67 -0.31 -23.17 8.59
CA GLU A 67 -0.24 -23.75 9.92
C GLU A 67 1.20 -24.21 10.07
N ARG A 68 1.99 -23.39 10.76
CA ARG A 68 3.32 -23.77 11.24
C ARG A 68 3.11 -24.51 12.56
N PRO A 69 3.07 -25.86 12.60
CA PRO A 69 2.68 -26.62 13.79
C PRO A 69 3.55 -26.31 15.03
N ASN A 70 4.77 -25.78 14.81
CA ASN A 70 5.74 -25.47 15.86
C ASN A 70 5.87 -23.97 16.18
N ALA A 71 4.95 -23.10 15.73
CA ALA A 71 5.01 -21.68 16.09
C ALA A 71 4.71 -21.48 17.60
N THR A 72 5.69 -20.96 18.33
CA THR A 72 5.58 -20.61 19.77
C THR A 72 4.87 -19.26 19.99
N THR A 73 4.73 -18.47 18.93
CA THR A 73 4.05 -17.18 18.93
C THR A 73 2.86 -17.21 18.00
N VAL A 74 1.76 -16.58 18.40
CA VAL A 74 0.62 -16.25 17.53
C VAL A 74 0.64 -14.76 17.23
N ILE A 75 -0.01 -14.34 16.14
CA ILE A 75 -0.07 -12.94 15.74
C ILE A 75 -1.48 -12.44 16.02
N ASP A 76 -1.58 -11.31 16.72
CA ASP A 76 -2.83 -10.58 16.87
C ASP A 76 -2.86 -9.42 15.87
N TYR A 77 -3.80 -9.51 14.94
CA TYR A 77 -4.00 -8.54 13.86
C TYR A 77 -5.04 -7.47 14.21
N LEU A 78 -5.80 -7.63 15.30
CA LEU A 78 -6.94 -6.78 15.64
C LEU A 78 -6.55 -5.80 16.75
N THR A 79 -5.45 -5.10 16.55
CA THR A 79 -4.92 -4.09 17.49
C THR A 79 -5.36 -2.68 17.10
N GLY A 80 -5.37 -1.77 18.06
CA GLY A 80 -5.64 -0.35 17.80
C GLY A 80 -7.12 0.00 17.63
N SER A 81 -7.41 1.00 16.80
CA SER A 81 -8.75 1.58 16.59
C SER A 81 -9.49 1.03 15.38
N GLY A 82 -9.01 -0.08 14.78
CA GLY A 82 -9.66 -0.69 13.63
C GLY A 82 -11.09 -1.17 13.94
N GLN A 83 -11.94 -1.12 12.93
CA GLN A 83 -13.36 -1.44 13.08
C GLN A 83 -13.67 -2.82 12.52
N GLU A 84 -14.33 -3.67 13.30
CA GLU A 84 -14.73 -5.00 12.85
C GLU A 84 -15.90 -5.00 11.87
N ARG A 85 -16.87 -4.09 12.06
CA ARG A 85 -18.05 -3.98 11.21
C ARG A 85 -17.85 -2.94 10.11
N PRO A 86 -18.35 -3.16 8.89
CA PRO A 86 -18.28 -2.15 7.85
C PRO A 86 -19.27 -1.00 8.06
N GLU A 87 -20.39 -1.17 8.78
CA GLU A 87 -21.43 -0.15 8.86
C GLU A 87 -21.08 1.03 9.80
N ILE A 88 -21.49 2.25 9.44
CA ILE A 88 -21.53 3.40 10.36
C ILE A 88 -23.00 3.63 10.75
N GLY A 89 -23.37 3.19 11.94
CA GLY A 89 -24.77 3.24 12.41
C GLY A 89 -25.67 2.26 11.66
N ASP A 90 -26.94 2.62 11.49
CA ASP A 90 -27.97 1.74 10.92
C ASP A 90 -28.19 1.90 9.41
N LYS A 91 -27.35 2.71 8.73
CA LYS A 91 -27.51 2.95 7.29
C LYS A 91 -26.87 1.80 6.49
N PRO A 92 -27.56 1.30 5.44
CA PRO A 92 -26.94 0.34 4.53
C PRO A 92 -25.76 0.99 3.81
N LEU A 93 -24.72 0.19 3.57
CA LEU A 93 -23.53 0.63 2.84
C LEU A 93 -23.90 1.00 1.40
N GLU A 94 -23.25 2.03 0.87
CA GLU A 94 -23.24 2.24 -0.57
C GLU A 94 -22.52 1.07 -1.27
N THR A 95 -23.19 0.48 -2.26
CA THR A 95 -22.72 -0.75 -2.90
C THR A 95 -22.17 -0.50 -4.30
N TRP A 96 -21.01 -1.06 -4.58
CA TRP A 96 -20.42 -1.15 -5.91
C TRP A 96 -21.00 -2.36 -6.65
N VAL A 97 -21.74 -2.11 -7.73
CA VAL A 97 -22.42 -3.15 -8.53
C VAL A 97 -21.91 -3.11 -9.96
N VAL A 98 -21.41 -4.24 -10.45
CA VAL A 98 -20.88 -4.42 -11.82
C VAL A 98 -21.57 -5.62 -12.46
N ASP A 99 -22.18 -5.43 -13.63
CA ASP A 99 -22.95 -6.48 -14.33
C ASP A 99 -23.92 -7.26 -13.43
N ASN A 100 -24.74 -6.53 -12.66
CA ASN A 100 -25.67 -7.09 -11.67
C ASN A 100 -25.02 -7.88 -10.52
N THR A 101 -23.69 -7.84 -10.39
CA THR A 101 -22.96 -8.46 -9.28
C THR A 101 -22.63 -7.39 -8.25
N ASN A 102 -23.09 -7.57 -7.02
CA ASN A 102 -22.72 -6.70 -5.90
C ASN A 102 -21.31 -7.04 -5.40
N ILE A 103 -20.33 -6.26 -5.85
CA ILE A 103 -18.92 -6.47 -5.56
C ILE A 103 -18.64 -6.16 -4.10
N THR A 104 -19.21 -5.09 -3.56
CA THR A 104 -19.09 -4.74 -2.12
C THR A 104 -19.49 -5.91 -1.23
N SER A 105 -20.61 -6.58 -1.50
CA SER A 105 -21.04 -7.74 -0.71
C SER A 105 -20.02 -8.89 -0.75
N LYS A 106 -19.50 -9.26 -1.92
CA LYS A 106 -18.48 -10.32 -2.06
C LYS A 106 -17.19 -9.99 -1.29
N LEU A 107 -16.74 -8.73 -1.38
CA LEU A 107 -15.55 -8.26 -0.67
C LEU A 107 -15.75 -8.26 0.86
N MET A 108 -16.92 -7.84 1.34
CA MET A 108 -17.24 -7.86 2.77
C MET A 108 -17.38 -9.28 3.32
N GLU A 109 -17.89 -10.21 2.53
CA GLU A 109 -17.93 -11.63 2.87
C GLU A 109 -16.52 -12.22 3.03
N TYR A 110 -15.63 -11.93 2.08
CA TYR A 110 -14.21 -12.29 2.17
C TYR A 110 -13.55 -11.71 3.42
N ARG A 111 -13.80 -10.43 3.71
CA ARG A 111 -13.31 -9.77 4.92
C ARG A 111 -13.86 -10.42 6.19
N ALA A 112 -15.14 -10.78 6.23
CA ALA A 112 -15.75 -11.46 7.38
C ALA A 112 -15.07 -12.82 7.66
N ARG A 113 -14.74 -13.59 6.60
CA ARG A 113 -13.91 -14.80 6.73
C ARG A 113 -12.53 -14.48 7.30
N SER A 114 -11.85 -13.47 6.78
CA SER A 114 -10.54 -13.02 7.28
C SER A 114 -10.60 -12.62 8.75
N LEU A 115 -11.64 -11.91 9.18
CA LEU A 115 -11.86 -11.52 10.57
C LEU A 115 -12.07 -12.74 11.48
N SER A 116 -12.83 -13.74 11.02
CA SER A 116 -13.01 -15.00 11.78
C SER A 116 -11.68 -15.73 11.98
N LEU A 117 -10.83 -15.80 10.95
CA LEU A 117 -9.50 -16.41 11.04
C LEU A 117 -8.57 -15.63 11.97
N ALA A 118 -8.58 -14.29 11.88
CA ALA A 118 -7.80 -13.42 12.76
C ALA A 118 -8.19 -13.56 14.23
N LYS A 119 -9.51 -13.63 14.53
CA LYS A 119 -10.02 -13.89 15.90
C LYS A 119 -9.61 -15.24 16.45
N LYS A 120 -9.44 -16.24 15.58
CA LYS A 120 -8.90 -17.56 15.92
C LYS A 120 -7.37 -17.55 16.08
N LEU A 121 -6.71 -16.39 15.93
CA LEU A 121 -5.26 -16.20 16.01
C LEU A 121 -4.48 -17.11 15.05
N LYS A 122 -5.08 -17.42 13.90
CA LYS A 122 -4.43 -18.15 12.81
C LYS A 122 -3.50 -17.21 12.04
N ASN A 123 -2.44 -17.77 11.45
CA ASN A 123 -1.70 -17.05 10.42
C ASN A 123 -2.63 -16.87 9.21
N ILE A 124 -2.69 -15.66 8.70
CA ILE A 124 -3.51 -15.30 7.54
C ILE A 124 -2.61 -14.68 6.48
N SER A 125 -2.99 -14.82 5.21
CA SER A 125 -2.23 -14.26 4.09
C SER A 125 -2.25 -12.73 4.09
N ASP A 126 -1.30 -12.11 3.39
CA ASP A 126 -1.21 -10.65 3.27
C ASP A 126 -2.48 -10.03 2.68
N ALA A 127 -3.10 -10.68 1.68
CA ALA A 127 -4.41 -10.26 1.15
C ALA A 127 -5.52 -10.26 2.21
N ARG A 128 -5.50 -11.23 3.14
CA ARG A 128 -6.45 -11.26 4.27
C ARG A 128 -6.14 -10.17 5.28
N ILE A 129 -4.86 -9.92 5.59
CA ILE A 129 -4.43 -8.83 6.48
C ILE A 129 -4.88 -7.46 5.92
N MET A 130 -4.69 -7.23 4.63
CA MET A 130 -5.17 -6.03 3.95
C MET A 130 -6.70 -5.91 4.03
N SER A 131 -7.43 -7.01 3.84
CA SER A 131 -8.89 -6.99 3.92
C SER A 131 -9.43 -6.63 5.32
N LEU A 132 -8.71 -6.96 6.40
CA LEU A 132 -9.07 -6.51 7.75
C LEU A 132 -9.15 -4.97 7.81
N ASN A 133 -8.32 -4.30 7.02
CA ASN A 133 -8.22 -2.84 6.90
C ASN A 133 -9.03 -2.26 5.74
N PHE A 134 -9.99 -3.02 5.21
CA PHE A 134 -10.85 -2.62 4.08
C PHE A 134 -10.11 -2.39 2.76
N ILE A 135 -8.86 -2.87 2.68
CA ILE A 135 -8.05 -2.82 1.46
C ILE A 135 -8.20 -4.14 0.72
N PHE A 136 -8.65 -4.06 -0.53
CA PHE A 136 -8.88 -5.21 -1.38
C PHE A 136 -7.92 -5.14 -2.58
N LEU A 137 -7.17 -6.22 -2.78
CA LEU A 137 -6.16 -6.29 -3.83
C LEU A 137 -6.80 -6.74 -5.14
N PHE A 138 -6.54 -6.00 -6.22
CA PHE A 138 -6.98 -6.33 -7.57
C PHE A 138 -5.77 -6.49 -8.49
N HIS A 139 -5.64 -7.66 -9.10
CA HIS A 139 -4.63 -7.94 -10.11
C HIS A 139 -5.10 -9.04 -11.07
N GLU A 140 -4.50 -9.11 -12.27
CA GLU A 140 -4.96 -9.99 -13.36
C GLU A 140 -4.93 -11.49 -12.99
N ASP A 141 -3.91 -11.92 -12.23
CA ASP A 141 -3.66 -13.35 -11.99
C ASP A 141 -4.37 -13.95 -10.78
N VAL A 142 -4.70 -13.14 -9.77
CA VAL A 142 -5.34 -13.62 -8.54
C VAL A 142 -6.32 -12.57 -8.08
N LEU A 143 -7.56 -12.73 -8.54
CA LEU A 143 -8.66 -12.22 -7.77
C LEU A 143 -8.94 -13.33 -6.76
N PRO A 144 -8.73 -13.13 -5.45
CA PRO A 144 -9.11 -14.11 -4.41
C PRO A 144 -10.65 -14.27 -4.28
N TYR A 145 -11.34 -13.89 -5.35
CA TYR A 145 -12.76 -13.74 -5.54
C TYR A 145 -13.05 -14.46 -6.86
N ASP A 146 -13.20 -15.78 -6.80
CA ASP A 146 -13.46 -16.61 -7.98
C ASP A 146 -14.56 -15.96 -8.86
N GLY A 147 -14.22 -15.65 -10.11
CA GLY A 147 -15.16 -15.12 -11.08
C GLY A 147 -15.55 -13.64 -10.91
N LEU A 148 -14.60 -12.75 -10.61
CA LEU A 148 -14.83 -11.33 -10.89
C LEU A 148 -14.90 -11.10 -12.41
N PRO A 149 -15.98 -10.49 -12.92
CA PRO A 149 -16.12 -10.18 -14.34
C PRO A 149 -14.94 -9.37 -14.90
N GLU A 150 -14.57 -9.64 -16.15
CA GLU A 150 -13.58 -8.86 -16.92
C GLU A 150 -13.95 -7.36 -16.97
N THR A 151 -15.25 -7.05 -16.85
CA THR A 151 -15.76 -5.67 -16.74
C THR A 151 -15.25 -4.92 -15.51
N ILE A 152 -14.93 -5.62 -14.41
CA ILE A 152 -14.32 -5.00 -13.23
C ILE A 152 -12.90 -4.54 -13.53
N VAL A 153 -12.11 -5.35 -14.24
CA VAL A 153 -10.75 -4.98 -14.68
C VAL A 153 -10.79 -3.72 -15.54
N LYS A 154 -11.78 -3.65 -16.44
CA LYS A 154 -12.01 -2.47 -17.28
C LYS A 154 -12.43 -1.25 -16.46
N GLU A 155 -13.33 -1.41 -15.50
CA GLU A 155 -13.83 -0.33 -14.64
C GLU A 155 -12.74 0.22 -13.70
N LEU A 156 -11.92 -0.66 -13.13
CA LEU A 156 -10.75 -0.30 -12.34
C LEU A 156 -9.66 0.37 -13.17
N GLY A 157 -9.77 0.42 -14.51
CA GLY A 157 -8.86 1.18 -15.36
C GLY A 157 -7.39 0.80 -15.13
N MET A 158 -7.05 -0.50 -15.19
CA MET A 158 -5.67 -0.97 -15.01
C MET A 158 -4.69 -0.36 -16.02
N ASN A 159 -5.19 0.01 -17.21
CA ASN A 159 -4.43 0.72 -18.26
C ASN A 159 -4.58 2.26 -18.20
N GLN A 160 -5.22 2.80 -17.16
CA GLN A 160 -5.41 4.24 -17.02
C GLN A 160 -4.07 4.96 -17.00
N GLY A 161 -3.90 5.94 -17.89
CA GLY A 161 -2.69 6.74 -17.99
C GLY A 161 -1.52 6.04 -18.68
N PHE A 162 -1.66 4.78 -19.09
CA PHE A 162 -0.58 4.07 -19.79
C PHE A 162 -0.34 4.70 -21.16
N GLN A 163 0.94 4.90 -21.48
CA GLN A 163 1.39 5.40 -22.76
C GLN A 163 2.60 4.58 -23.20
N ALA A 164 2.47 3.90 -24.33
CA ALA A 164 3.58 3.18 -24.93
C ALA A 164 4.64 4.18 -25.43
N ALA A 165 5.87 4.00 -24.97
CA ALA A 165 7.05 4.67 -25.51
C ALA A 165 7.28 4.29 -26.98
N SER A 166 7.93 5.19 -27.71
CA SER A 166 8.30 5.00 -29.11
C SER A 166 9.27 3.81 -29.31
N ASP A 167 9.07 3.04 -30.38
CA ASP A 167 9.99 1.96 -30.79
C ASP A 167 11.42 2.48 -30.99
N GLN A 168 11.54 3.76 -31.38
CA GLN A 168 12.82 4.42 -31.57
C GLN A 168 13.63 4.52 -30.27
N SER A 169 12.96 4.56 -29.11
CA SER A 169 13.61 4.53 -27.80
C SER A 169 14.32 3.21 -27.52
N ILE A 170 13.78 2.08 -27.99
CA ILE A 170 14.42 0.77 -27.88
C ILE A 170 15.73 0.77 -28.68
N VAL A 171 15.70 1.34 -29.88
CA VAL A 171 16.90 1.49 -30.73
C VAL A 171 17.95 2.37 -30.03
N TRP A 172 17.54 3.46 -29.36
CA TRP A 172 18.46 4.30 -28.59
C TRP A 172 19.14 3.54 -27.45
N CYS A 173 18.38 2.79 -26.64
CA CYS A 173 18.93 1.97 -25.58
C CYS A 173 19.99 0.98 -26.10
N HIS A 174 19.72 0.33 -27.23
CA HIS A 174 20.67 -0.58 -27.85
C HIS A 174 21.94 0.14 -28.37
N ARG A 175 21.79 1.29 -29.03
CA ARG A 175 22.94 2.07 -29.52
C ARG A 175 23.83 2.53 -28.37
N VAL A 176 23.24 3.04 -27.29
CA VAL A 176 23.98 3.45 -26.08
C VAL A 176 24.67 2.25 -25.44
N GLN A 177 24.02 1.09 -25.35
CA GLN A 177 24.62 -0.14 -24.87
C GLN A 177 25.88 -0.53 -25.67
N GLN A 178 25.82 -0.49 -27.00
CA GLN A 178 26.98 -0.73 -27.85
C GLN A 178 28.07 0.32 -27.66
N ALA A 179 27.69 1.57 -27.41
CA ALA A 179 28.62 2.66 -27.15
C ALA A 179 29.34 2.52 -25.80
N ILE A 180 28.69 1.95 -24.77
CA ILE A 180 29.32 1.68 -23.46
C ILE A 180 30.52 0.76 -23.61
N ILE A 181 30.41 -0.31 -24.42
CA ILE A 181 31.50 -1.24 -24.71
C ILE A 181 32.70 -0.51 -25.36
N LYS A 182 32.43 0.50 -26.19
CA LYS A 182 33.44 1.33 -26.87
C LYS A 182 34.02 2.45 -25.99
N GLY A 183 33.49 2.63 -24.77
CA GLY A 183 33.97 3.59 -23.78
C GLY A 183 33.28 4.96 -23.81
N LYS A 184 33.58 5.78 -22.80
CA LYS A 184 32.89 7.03 -22.45
C LYS A 184 32.76 8.05 -23.60
N LYS A 185 33.76 8.15 -24.49
CA LYS A 185 33.72 9.08 -25.64
C LYS A 185 32.66 8.66 -26.67
N ALA A 186 32.49 7.35 -26.88
CA ALA A 186 31.47 6.82 -27.79
C ALA A 186 30.07 7.06 -27.21
N VAL A 187 29.86 6.81 -25.92
CA VAL A 187 28.59 7.07 -25.22
C VAL A 187 28.15 8.54 -25.38
N ARG A 188 29.04 9.50 -25.12
CA ARG A 188 28.73 10.93 -25.28
C ARG A 188 28.34 11.31 -26.70
N ARG A 189 29.04 10.76 -27.70
CA ARG A 189 28.73 11.02 -29.11
C ARG A 189 27.35 10.48 -29.45
N GLU A 190 27.05 9.27 -29.01
CA GLU A 190 25.77 8.60 -29.27
C GLU A 190 24.60 9.35 -28.63
N LEU A 191 24.71 9.72 -27.35
CA LEU A 191 23.70 10.52 -26.66
C LEU A 191 23.47 11.88 -27.34
N HIS A 192 24.51 12.54 -27.84
CA HIS A 192 24.39 13.81 -28.54
C HIS A 192 23.70 13.67 -29.90
N GLU A 193 23.94 12.57 -30.62
CA GLU A 193 23.24 12.29 -31.88
C GLU A 193 21.74 12.03 -31.63
N ILE A 194 21.41 11.27 -30.58
CA ILE A 194 20.02 11.02 -30.18
C ILE A 194 19.32 12.33 -29.80
N GLU A 195 19.97 13.17 -28.99
CA GLU A 195 19.47 14.50 -28.60
C GLU A 195 19.22 15.41 -29.81
N GLY A 196 20.16 15.44 -30.77
CA GLY A 196 19.97 16.21 -32.01
C GLY A 196 18.73 15.78 -32.78
N LYS A 197 18.51 14.46 -32.92
CA LYS A 197 17.31 13.93 -33.60
C LYS A 197 16.02 14.28 -32.87
N LEU A 198 16.01 14.15 -31.53
CA LEU A 198 14.86 14.48 -30.68
C LEU A 198 14.46 15.95 -30.78
N LEU A 199 15.44 16.86 -30.84
CA LEU A 199 15.18 18.30 -30.99
C LEU A 199 14.57 18.63 -32.35
N ASP A 200 14.96 17.90 -33.40
CA ASP A 200 14.45 18.11 -34.76
C ASP A 200 13.02 17.55 -34.94
N SER A 201 12.66 16.48 -34.24
CA SER A 201 11.39 15.77 -34.43
C SER A 201 10.23 16.22 -33.53
N GLN A 202 10.41 17.21 -32.64
CA GLN A 202 9.40 17.62 -31.65
C GLN A 202 8.78 16.44 -30.89
N GLU A 203 9.63 15.49 -30.49
CA GLU A 203 9.19 14.26 -29.83
C GLU A 203 8.58 14.53 -28.46
N ASP A 204 7.84 13.52 -27.99
CA ASP A 204 7.04 13.64 -26.79
C ASP A 204 7.91 13.68 -25.50
N GLU A 205 7.34 14.19 -24.41
CA GLU A 205 8.05 14.34 -23.13
C GLU A 205 8.60 13.01 -22.57
N GLN A 206 7.97 11.86 -22.88
CA GLN A 206 8.43 10.55 -22.43
C GLN A 206 9.77 10.19 -23.09
N SER A 207 9.92 10.51 -24.37
CA SER A 207 11.14 10.30 -25.13
C SER A 207 12.31 11.14 -24.59
N LEU A 208 12.03 12.38 -24.15
CA LEU A 208 13.01 13.21 -23.45
C LEU A 208 13.42 12.61 -22.09
N ALA A 209 12.45 12.13 -21.29
CA ALA A 209 12.75 11.47 -20.03
C ALA A 209 13.63 10.22 -20.21
N ILE A 210 13.38 9.42 -21.26
CA ILE A 210 14.23 8.27 -21.61
C ILE A 210 15.66 8.71 -21.93
N LEU A 211 15.84 9.77 -22.72
CA LEU A 211 17.17 10.30 -23.03
C LEU A 211 17.91 10.74 -21.76
N ASP A 212 17.24 11.47 -20.86
CA ASP A 212 17.85 11.95 -19.63
C ASP A 212 18.21 10.79 -18.67
N ILE A 213 17.34 9.78 -18.55
CA ILE A 213 17.64 8.55 -17.81
C ILE A 213 18.83 7.81 -18.43
N LEU A 214 18.88 7.67 -19.75
CA LEU A 214 20.02 7.05 -20.45
C LEU A 214 21.32 7.80 -20.18
N ARG A 215 21.29 9.13 -20.21
CA ARG A 215 22.43 10.00 -19.92
C ARG A 215 22.95 9.77 -18.51
N ASP A 216 22.08 9.82 -17.50
CA ASP A 216 22.47 9.68 -16.09
C ASP A 216 22.91 8.25 -15.76
N THR A 217 22.15 7.25 -16.24
CA THR A 217 22.45 5.83 -16.07
C THR A 217 23.78 5.47 -16.73
N SER A 218 24.06 5.96 -17.94
CA SER A 218 25.31 5.64 -18.64
C SER A 218 26.57 6.12 -17.89
N ILE A 219 26.45 7.22 -17.13
CA ILE A 219 27.52 7.72 -16.27
C ILE A 219 27.69 6.80 -15.05
N LYS A 220 26.58 6.35 -14.45
CA LYS A 220 26.58 5.44 -13.30
C LYS A 220 27.13 4.07 -13.65
N LEU A 221 26.81 3.55 -14.85
CA LEU A 221 27.23 2.22 -15.30
C LEU A 221 28.75 2.03 -15.32
N VAL A 222 29.53 3.10 -15.51
CA VAL A 222 31.00 3.06 -15.43
C VAL A 222 31.50 2.71 -14.03
N ASN A 223 30.75 3.08 -12.99
CA ASN A 223 31.08 2.86 -11.58
C ASN A 223 30.03 1.99 -10.87
N TRP A 224 29.32 1.14 -11.62
CA TRP A 224 28.21 0.36 -11.08
C TRP A 224 28.68 -0.60 -10.00
N GLN A 225 28.07 -0.54 -8.82
CA GLN A 225 28.44 -1.40 -7.71
C GLN A 225 27.69 -2.73 -7.81
N HIS A 226 28.42 -3.84 -7.81
CA HIS A 226 27.87 -5.20 -7.86
C HIS A 226 27.90 -5.94 -6.51
N GLY A 227 28.22 -5.26 -5.42
CA GLY A 227 28.43 -5.85 -4.09
C GLY A 227 27.31 -5.57 -3.08
N SER A 228 27.62 -5.77 -1.79
CA SER A 228 26.72 -5.42 -0.68
C SER A 228 26.56 -3.91 -0.59
N ILE A 229 25.51 -3.40 -1.22
CA ILE A 229 25.08 -2.02 -1.14
C ILE A 229 24.08 -1.82 0.02
N THR A 230 24.02 -0.59 0.52
CA THR A 230 22.95 -0.14 1.42
C THR A 230 21.66 0.06 0.63
N GLU A 231 20.53 0.14 1.32
CA GLU A 231 19.23 0.42 0.70
C GLU A 231 19.22 1.80 0.00
N ASP A 232 19.75 2.85 0.65
CA ASP A 232 19.91 4.17 0.03
C ASP A 232 20.78 4.12 -1.23
N THR A 233 21.93 3.44 -1.21
CA THR A 233 22.76 3.28 -2.41
C THR A 233 22.03 2.50 -3.50
N PHE A 234 21.26 1.48 -3.14
CA PHE A 234 20.43 0.72 -4.07
C PHE A 234 19.39 1.63 -4.76
N CYS A 235 18.62 2.40 -4.00
CA CYS A 235 17.64 3.33 -4.57
C CYS A 235 18.31 4.36 -5.50
N ARG A 236 19.43 4.96 -5.09
CA ARG A 236 20.13 5.95 -5.92
C ARG A 236 20.69 5.37 -7.22
N GLN A 237 21.19 4.14 -7.16
CA GLN A 237 21.79 3.48 -8.32
C GLN A 237 20.73 2.97 -9.31
N HIS A 238 19.66 2.36 -8.82
CA HIS A 238 18.72 1.59 -9.66
C HIS A 238 17.38 2.27 -9.91
N LEU A 239 16.94 3.17 -9.04
CA LEU A 239 15.56 3.67 -9.03
C LEU A 239 15.47 5.19 -9.22
N GLN A 240 16.38 5.95 -8.60
CA GLN A 240 16.23 7.40 -8.47
C GLN A 240 16.07 8.12 -9.81
N ASP A 241 16.83 7.77 -10.85
CA ASP A 241 16.74 8.48 -12.14
C ASP A 241 15.36 8.33 -12.78
N PHE A 242 14.74 7.16 -12.64
CA PHE A 242 13.39 6.93 -13.15
C PHE A 242 12.37 7.80 -12.41
N ILE A 243 12.46 7.86 -11.09
CA ILE A 243 11.54 8.64 -10.27
C ILE A 243 11.76 10.14 -10.51
N ASP A 244 13.01 10.59 -10.59
CA ASP A 244 13.33 11.99 -10.78
C ASP A 244 12.82 12.50 -12.13
N HIS A 245 13.11 11.77 -13.22
CA HIS A 245 12.74 12.16 -14.58
C HIS A 245 11.26 11.91 -14.93
N CYS A 246 10.62 10.90 -14.35
CA CYS A 246 9.21 10.62 -14.63
C CYS A 246 8.26 11.40 -13.71
N ILE A 247 8.57 11.52 -12.41
CA ILE A 247 7.62 11.98 -11.38
C ILE A 247 8.09 13.26 -10.69
N SER A 248 9.32 13.30 -10.17
CA SER A 248 9.77 14.39 -9.29
C SER A 248 9.82 15.76 -9.99
N PHE A 249 10.07 15.82 -11.31
CA PHE A 249 10.12 17.08 -12.06
C PHE A 249 8.75 17.62 -12.50
N MET A 250 7.64 16.99 -12.09
CA MET A 250 6.32 17.55 -12.31
C MET A 250 6.16 18.89 -11.57
N SER A 251 5.69 19.92 -12.28
CA SER A 251 5.40 21.23 -11.68
C SER A 251 4.40 21.10 -10.52
N GLY A 252 4.67 21.76 -9.39
CA GLY A 252 3.78 21.73 -8.21
C GLY A 252 3.83 20.45 -7.37
N ILE A 253 4.79 19.56 -7.62
CA ILE A 253 5.11 18.42 -6.75
C ILE A 253 6.26 18.78 -5.81
N ARG A 254 6.10 18.43 -4.54
CA ARG A 254 7.19 18.35 -3.56
C ARG A 254 7.47 16.88 -3.31
N TYR A 255 8.74 16.51 -3.16
CA TYR A 255 9.10 15.14 -2.84
C TYR A 255 10.23 15.08 -1.81
N SER A 256 10.37 13.92 -1.17
CA SER A 256 11.45 13.63 -0.23
C SER A 256 11.80 12.15 -0.30
N TRP A 257 13.09 11.87 -0.44
CA TRP A 257 13.67 10.57 -0.13
C TRP A 257 13.90 10.49 1.39
N SER A 258 13.54 9.37 2.03
CA SER A 258 13.76 9.20 3.46
C SER A 258 15.25 9.00 3.74
N GLY A 259 15.71 9.59 4.84
CA GLY A 259 17.12 9.68 5.22
C GLY A 259 17.62 11.10 5.49
N ARG A 260 16.92 12.16 5.06
CA ARG A 260 17.42 13.55 5.27
C ARG A 260 16.46 14.64 5.76
N GLN A 261 15.14 14.59 5.56
CA GLN A 261 14.39 15.87 5.63
C GLN A 261 12.97 15.93 6.22
N ARG A 262 12.27 14.81 6.51
CA ARG A 262 10.86 14.91 6.99
C ARG A 262 10.71 15.53 8.39
N LEU A 263 11.81 15.71 9.15
CA LEU A 263 11.79 16.27 10.51
C LEU A 263 11.76 17.81 10.57
N GLN A 264 11.77 18.54 9.44
CA GLN A 264 11.87 20.02 9.47
C GLN A 264 10.62 20.79 9.03
N CYS A 265 9.61 20.17 8.42
CA CYS A 265 8.45 20.90 7.92
C CYS A 265 7.34 21.14 8.95
N ASP A 266 7.31 20.38 10.05
CA ASP A 266 6.35 20.62 11.14
C ASP A 266 7.02 21.43 12.25
N ASN A 267 6.92 22.76 12.11
CA ASN A 267 7.33 23.75 13.12
C ASN A 267 6.50 23.69 14.42
N THR A 268 5.72 22.64 14.65
CA THR A 268 5.14 22.31 15.95
C THR A 268 6.24 21.84 16.89
N LYS A 269 7.05 22.80 17.34
CA LYS A 269 7.94 22.68 18.50
C LYS A 269 7.10 22.20 19.68
N GLY A 270 7.38 21.01 20.17
CA GLY A 270 6.91 20.58 21.49
C GLY A 270 5.75 19.60 21.45
N LYS A 271 6.05 18.38 21.07
CA LYS A 271 5.93 17.18 21.93
C LYS A 271 6.49 16.05 21.10
N ALA A 272 7.58 15.45 21.57
CA ALA A 272 8.07 14.20 21.02
C ALA A 272 6.87 13.25 21.01
N LEU A 273 6.32 12.94 19.82
CA LEU A 273 5.36 11.86 19.69
C LEU A 273 6.10 10.62 20.20
N SER A 274 5.74 10.24 21.41
CA SER A 274 6.33 9.18 22.18
C SER A 274 6.24 7.87 21.42
N SER A 275 7.40 7.23 21.22
CA SER A 275 7.67 5.80 21.08
C SER A 275 6.91 4.95 20.04
N MET A 276 5.86 5.43 19.39
CA MET A 276 5.30 4.75 18.22
C MET A 276 6.17 5.08 17.03
N ALA A 277 7.07 4.15 16.67
CA ALA A 277 7.87 4.21 15.46
C ALA A 277 6.96 4.34 14.23
N VAL A 278 6.70 5.60 13.85
CA VAL A 278 5.98 5.98 12.64
C VAL A 278 6.78 5.37 11.50
N HIS A 279 6.14 4.47 10.74
CA HIS A 279 6.72 3.93 9.53
C HIS A 279 6.90 5.11 8.56
N LEU A 280 8.13 5.36 8.11
CA LEU A 280 8.43 6.39 7.14
C LEU A 280 8.76 5.69 5.82
N PRO A 281 8.03 5.97 4.72
CA PRO A 281 8.33 5.36 3.43
C PRO A 281 9.68 5.84 2.89
N ASP A 282 10.25 5.11 1.94
CA ASP A 282 11.56 5.42 1.32
C ASP A 282 11.51 6.65 0.42
N TYR A 283 10.36 6.91 -0.19
CA TYR A 283 10.09 8.13 -0.93
C TYR A 283 8.63 8.53 -0.77
N VAL A 284 8.38 9.83 -0.72
CA VAL A 284 7.04 10.40 -0.79
C VAL A 284 7.04 11.60 -1.72
N ALA A 285 6.01 11.71 -2.55
CA ALA A 285 5.68 12.90 -3.32
C ALA A 285 4.30 13.42 -2.94
N SER A 286 4.17 14.74 -2.90
CA SER A 286 3.00 15.45 -2.39
C SER A 286 2.63 16.63 -3.30
N ILE A 287 1.34 16.90 -3.42
CA ILE A 287 0.78 18.04 -4.17
C ILE A 287 0.35 19.13 -3.18
N GLN A 288 0.64 20.39 -3.50
CA GLN A 288 0.13 21.52 -2.73
C GLN A 288 -1.37 21.72 -2.99
N THR A 289 -2.15 21.88 -1.93
CA THR A 289 -3.57 22.21 -2.05
C THR A 289 -3.76 23.66 -2.48
N ARG A 290 -4.92 23.97 -3.09
CA ARG A 290 -5.24 25.33 -3.58
C ARG A 290 -5.13 26.45 -2.54
N ASN A 291 -5.38 26.14 -1.27
CA ASN A 291 -5.25 27.11 -0.18
C ASN A 291 -3.78 27.35 0.26
N GLU A 292 -2.82 26.70 -0.41
CA GLU A 292 -1.36 26.76 -0.20
C GLU A 292 -0.86 26.37 1.19
N LYS A 293 -1.78 26.05 2.12
CA LYS A 293 -1.50 25.80 3.54
C LYS A 293 -1.25 24.33 3.86
N SER A 294 -1.59 23.41 2.96
CA SER A 294 -1.44 21.98 3.18
C SER A 294 -0.84 21.27 1.96
N TRP A 295 -0.24 20.12 2.23
CA TRP A 295 0.31 19.21 1.23
C TRP A 295 -0.41 17.87 1.38
N LEU A 296 -0.78 17.28 0.26
CA LEU A 296 -1.40 15.95 0.21
C LEU A 296 -0.41 14.99 -0.44
N ASP A 297 -0.02 13.95 0.29
CA ASP A 297 0.84 12.88 -0.21
C ASP A 297 0.07 12.10 -1.29
N VAL A 298 0.67 11.94 -2.47
CA VAL A 298 -0.01 11.40 -3.67
C VAL A 298 0.70 10.18 -4.25
N PHE A 299 1.99 10.02 -3.95
CA PHE A 299 2.80 8.90 -4.39
C PHE A 299 3.81 8.50 -3.33
N VAL A 300 3.98 7.21 -3.14
CA VAL A 300 4.86 6.63 -2.11
C VAL A 300 5.65 5.45 -2.66
N ILE A 301 6.90 5.28 -2.21
CA ILE A 301 7.73 4.12 -2.54
C ILE A 301 8.14 3.42 -1.26
N GLU A 302 8.02 2.10 -1.25
CA GLU A 302 8.66 1.21 -0.28
C GLU A 302 9.66 0.34 -1.06
N ALA A 303 10.95 0.47 -0.74
CA ALA A 303 12.03 -0.19 -1.43
C ALA A 303 12.82 -1.11 -0.49
N LYS A 304 13.27 -2.23 -1.03
CA LYS A 304 14.12 -3.20 -0.37
C LYS A 304 15.20 -3.63 -1.33
N LYS A 305 16.44 -3.62 -0.87
CA LYS A 305 17.57 -4.11 -1.67
C LYS A 305 17.46 -5.63 -1.92
N PRO A 306 18.12 -6.16 -2.96
CA PRO A 306 18.15 -7.59 -3.22
C PRO A 306 18.64 -8.39 -2.01
N ASN A 307 18.04 -9.57 -1.79
CA ASN A 307 18.35 -10.49 -0.69
C ASN A 307 18.09 -9.92 0.72
N ALA A 308 17.38 -8.80 0.85
CA ALA A 308 16.87 -8.37 2.15
C ALA A 308 15.79 -9.36 2.62
N SER A 309 16.11 -10.19 3.62
CA SER A 309 15.12 -11.13 4.15
C SER A 309 14.11 -10.39 5.03
N SER A 310 12.82 -10.44 4.68
CA SER A 310 11.70 -9.93 5.48
C SER A 310 11.31 -10.87 6.64
N ASN A 311 12.01 -11.99 6.84
CA ASN A 311 11.63 -13.11 7.73
C ASN A 311 11.27 -12.76 9.18
N GLN A 312 11.64 -11.58 9.68
CA GLN A 312 11.31 -11.14 11.03
C GLN A 312 10.06 -10.24 11.11
N GLN A 313 9.66 -9.64 10.00
CA GLN A 313 8.57 -8.68 9.94
C GLN A 313 7.22 -9.40 9.96
N LEU A 314 6.27 -8.82 10.70
CA LEU A 314 4.90 -9.36 10.82
C LEU A 314 4.01 -8.99 9.64
N LEU A 315 4.36 -7.91 8.95
CA LEU A 315 3.72 -7.44 7.75
C LEU A 315 4.77 -7.47 6.64
N ASN A 316 4.42 -8.03 5.50
CA ASN A 316 5.21 -7.88 4.29
C ASN A 316 5.23 -6.40 3.85
N ASP A 317 6.17 -6.05 2.98
CA ASP A 317 6.33 -4.66 2.53
C ASP A 317 5.15 -4.18 1.66
N GLN A 318 4.48 -5.10 0.95
CA GLN A 318 3.23 -4.82 0.23
C GLN A 318 2.11 -4.32 1.17
N CYS A 319 1.90 -4.96 2.32
CA CYS A 319 0.91 -4.56 3.32
C CYS A 319 1.25 -3.18 3.89
N LYS A 320 2.54 -2.91 4.15
CA LYS A 320 2.97 -1.60 4.66
C LYS A 320 2.71 -0.50 3.64
N LEU A 321 3.07 -0.73 2.37
CA LEU A 321 2.80 0.19 1.27
C LEU A 321 1.29 0.46 1.16
N ALA A 322 0.46 -0.58 1.16
CA ALA A 322 -0.98 -0.46 1.05
C ALA A 322 -1.61 0.32 2.23
N LEU A 323 -1.16 0.05 3.46
CA LEU A 323 -1.61 0.80 4.64
C LEU A 323 -1.22 2.28 4.57
N GLU A 324 -0.03 2.58 4.05
CA GLU A 324 0.42 3.96 3.86
C GLU A 324 -0.41 4.67 2.77
N MET A 325 -0.63 4.02 1.63
CA MET A 325 -1.52 4.50 0.57
C MET A 325 -2.93 4.76 1.11
N LYS A 326 -3.47 3.87 1.95
CA LYS A 326 -4.78 4.08 2.60
C LYS A 326 -4.81 5.35 3.44
N LYS A 327 -3.78 5.62 4.25
CA LYS A 327 -3.72 6.86 5.05
C LYS A 327 -3.65 8.10 4.17
N MET A 328 -2.86 8.06 3.09
CA MET A 328 -2.77 9.15 2.11
C MET A 328 -4.14 9.42 1.48
N LEU A 329 -4.84 8.35 1.08
CA LEU A 329 -6.18 8.43 0.51
C LEU A 329 -7.20 8.97 1.52
N ASP A 330 -7.11 8.52 2.78
CA ASP A 330 -7.98 8.99 3.87
C ASP A 330 -7.81 10.50 4.11
N ALA A 331 -6.58 11.00 4.03
CA ALA A 331 -6.27 12.43 4.14
C ALA A 331 -6.82 13.23 2.95
N MET A 332 -6.82 12.67 1.73
CA MET A 332 -7.45 13.31 0.57
C MET A 332 -8.97 13.40 0.70
N VAL A 333 -9.61 12.36 1.24
CA VAL A 333 -11.05 12.37 1.53
C VAL A 333 -11.38 13.41 2.61
N ASP A 334 -10.55 13.54 3.65
CA ASP A 334 -10.70 14.62 4.65
C ASP A 334 -10.57 16.01 4.03
N ALA A 335 -9.64 16.15 3.08
CA ALA A 335 -9.47 17.35 2.28
C ALA A 335 -10.57 17.54 1.20
N ARG A 336 -11.53 16.61 1.11
CA ARG A 336 -12.67 16.61 0.17
C ARG A 336 -12.25 16.62 -1.30
N VAL A 337 -11.14 15.97 -1.62
CA VAL A 337 -10.67 15.81 -3.00
C VAL A 337 -11.65 14.92 -3.76
N PRO A 338 -12.15 15.33 -4.94
CA PRO A 338 -13.12 14.56 -5.69
C PRO A 338 -12.45 13.37 -6.36
N SER A 339 -13.03 12.17 -6.17
CA SER A 339 -12.50 10.90 -6.69
C SER A 339 -11.00 10.72 -6.37
N PRO A 340 -10.63 10.69 -5.08
CA PRO A 340 -9.25 10.66 -4.67
C PRO A 340 -8.59 9.36 -5.14
N ILE A 341 -7.32 9.45 -5.51
CA ILE A 341 -6.49 8.34 -5.96
C ILE A 341 -5.08 8.57 -5.42
N VAL A 342 -4.39 7.51 -5.04
CA VAL A 342 -2.97 7.56 -4.67
C VAL A 342 -2.21 6.48 -5.41
N CYS A 343 -0.93 6.71 -5.63
CA CYS A 343 -0.04 5.76 -6.30
C CYS A 343 0.97 5.19 -5.31
N GLY A 344 1.41 3.96 -5.55
CA GLY A 344 2.45 3.30 -4.77
C GLY A 344 3.40 2.52 -5.68
N LEU A 345 4.67 2.45 -5.31
CA LEU A 345 5.65 1.59 -5.95
C LEU A 345 6.33 0.71 -4.89
N LEU A 346 6.15 -0.59 -5.00
CA LEU A 346 6.90 -1.56 -4.22
C LEU A 346 8.14 -1.97 -5.01
N VAL A 347 9.31 -1.93 -4.39
CA VAL A 347 10.57 -2.35 -5.00
C VAL A 347 11.20 -3.46 -4.17
N GLU A 348 11.21 -4.68 -4.68
CA GLU A 348 11.76 -5.87 -4.02
C GLU A 348 12.98 -6.37 -4.79
N GLY A 349 14.15 -5.90 -4.38
CA GLY A 349 15.34 -6.03 -5.19
C GLY A 349 15.15 -5.32 -6.52
N HIS A 350 15.35 -6.01 -7.64
CA HIS A 350 15.19 -5.40 -8.96
C HIS A 350 13.77 -5.47 -9.49
N GLU A 351 12.85 -6.16 -8.82
CA GLU A 351 11.47 -6.25 -9.25
C GLU A 351 10.67 -5.09 -8.67
N CYS A 352 9.85 -4.46 -9.50
CA CYS A 352 8.97 -3.37 -9.15
C CYS A 352 7.54 -3.76 -9.41
N THR A 353 6.66 -3.40 -8.47
CA THR A 353 5.22 -3.52 -8.64
C THR A 353 4.57 -2.16 -8.41
N ALA A 354 3.93 -1.64 -9.46
CA ALA A 354 3.21 -0.38 -9.43
C ALA A 354 1.76 -0.60 -9.00
N TYR A 355 1.27 0.26 -8.12
CA TYR A 355 -0.09 0.23 -7.60
C TYR A 355 -0.77 1.58 -7.74
N LYS A 356 -2.09 1.54 -7.90
CA LYS A 356 -2.96 2.66 -7.53
C LYS A 356 -3.97 2.21 -6.48
N MET A 357 -4.40 3.14 -5.64
CA MET A 357 -5.50 2.90 -4.70
C MET A 357 -6.53 4.02 -4.80
N GLU A 358 -7.78 3.61 -4.85
CA GLU A 358 -8.95 4.48 -4.89
C GLU A 358 -10.06 3.96 -3.98
N LEU A 359 -10.97 4.85 -3.57
CA LEU A 359 -12.13 4.52 -2.75
C LEU A 359 -13.35 4.43 -3.66
N VAL A 360 -13.59 3.23 -4.19
CA VAL A 360 -14.62 2.97 -5.23
C VAL A 360 -16.04 2.97 -4.66
N SER A 361 -16.19 2.56 -3.41
CA SER A 361 -17.45 2.65 -2.65
C SER A 361 -17.14 2.83 -1.16
N GLU A 362 -18.19 2.99 -0.36
CA GLU A 362 -18.08 3.01 1.09
C GLU A 362 -17.32 1.77 1.61
N ALA A 363 -16.27 2.01 2.40
CA ALA A 363 -15.40 0.99 2.97
C ALA A 363 -14.70 0.05 1.96
N VAL A 364 -14.58 0.42 0.68
CA VAL A 364 -13.87 -0.40 -0.33
C VAL A 364 -12.70 0.36 -0.92
N TYR A 365 -11.51 0.10 -0.37
CA TYR A 365 -10.25 0.64 -0.88
C TYR A 365 -9.69 -0.33 -1.91
N ALA A 366 -9.88 -0.03 -3.18
CA ALA A 366 -9.43 -0.87 -4.29
C ALA A 366 -7.95 -0.62 -4.56
N ASN A 367 -7.08 -1.52 -4.09
CA ASN A 367 -5.65 -1.50 -4.35
C ASN A 367 -5.36 -2.28 -5.63
N THR A 368 -5.25 -1.57 -6.75
CA THR A 368 -5.10 -2.16 -8.08
C THR A 368 -3.64 -2.20 -8.49
N ARG A 369 -3.11 -3.40 -8.79
CA ARG A 369 -1.79 -3.58 -9.38
C ARG A 369 -1.82 -3.12 -10.83
N LEU A 370 -1.09 -2.07 -11.18
CA LEU A 370 -1.03 -1.53 -12.53
C LEU A 370 -0.05 -2.31 -13.41
N ALA A 371 1.12 -2.64 -12.87
CA ALA A 371 2.18 -3.28 -13.63
C ALA A 371 3.22 -3.95 -12.73
N GLU A 372 3.94 -4.90 -13.32
CA GLU A 372 5.17 -5.47 -12.81
C GLU A 372 6.28 -5.28 -13.83
N PHE A 373 7.46 -4.84 -13.40
CA PHE A 373 8.60 -4.60 -14.28
C PHE A 373 9.91 -4.69 -13.49
N SER A 374 11.02 -4.89 -14.21
CA SER A 374 12.34 -5.00 -13.58
C SER A 374 13.20 -3.76 -13.83
N LEU A 375 13.86 -3.29 -12.78
CA LEU A 375 14.91 -2.28 -12.83
C LEU A 375 16.17 -2.82 -13.52
N LEU A 376 17.02 -1.89 -13.97
CA LEU A 376 18.32 -2.19 -14.55
C LEU A 376 19.21 -2.94 -13.54
N ARG A 377 19.79 -4.10 -13.92
CA ARG A 377 20.74 -4.84 -13.06
C ARG A 377 22.19 -4.57 -13.45
N GLY A 378 22.41 -4.17 -14.70
CA GLY A 378 23.69 -3.70 -15.22
C GLY A 378 23.60 -3.27 -16.68
N GLN A 379 24.74 -3.06 -17.33
CA GLN A 379 24.82 -2.54 -18.70
C GLN A 379 24.11 -3.40 -19.76
N HIS A 380 23.86 -4.68 -19.46
CA HIS A 380 23.20 -5.60 -20.39
C HIS A 380 21.68 -5.37 -20.48
N ASP A 381 21.11 -4.67 -19.51
CA ASP A 381 19.66 -4.54 -19.34
C ASP A 381 19.14 -3.18 -19.80
N LEU A 382 19.92 -2.38 -20.54
CA LEU A 382 19.51 -1.01 -20.90
C LEU A 382 18.16 -0.91 -21.63
N ALA A 383 17.71 -1.98 -22.28
CA ALA A 383 16.39 -2.05 -22.90
C ALA A 383 15.24 -1.98 -21.87
N THR A 384 15.45 -2.41 -20.62
CA THR A 384 14.43 -2.34 -19.56
C THR A 384 14.08 -0.91 -19.15
N ILE A 385 14.92 0.07 -19.52
CA ILE A 385 14.61 1.49 -19.33
C ILE A 385 13.29 1.85 -20.00
N VAL A 386 13.04 1.35 -21.21
CA VAL A 386 11.84 1.69 -21.98
C VAL A 386 10.57 1.25 -21.23
N SER A 387 10.51 -0.02 -20.83
CA SER A 387 9.36 -0.55 -20.08
C SER A 387 9.23 0.11 -18.71
N THR A 388 10.35 0.34 -18.01
CA THR A 388 10.35 1.02 -16.70
C THR A 388 9.78 2.42 -16.81
N VAL A 389 10.20 3.19 -17.83
CA VAL A 389 9.65 4.53 -18.08
C VAL A 389 8.18 4.47 -18.43
N GLN A 390 7.72 3.54 -19.27
CA GLN A 390 6.30 3.40 -19.61
C GLN A 390 5.41 3.29 -18.36
N TYR A 391 5.81 2.46 -17.38
CA TYR A 391 5.04 2.28 -16.15
C TYR A 391 5.21 3.43 -15.14
N CYS A 392 6.41 3.99 -15.00
CA CYS A 392 6.60 5.22 -14.21
C CYS A 392 5.82 6.40 -14.81
N TRP A 393 5.68 6.45 -16.13
CA TRP A 393 4.91 7.46 -16.85
C TRP A 393 3.40 7.26 -16.68
N GLN A 394 2.94 6.00 -16.60
CA GLN A 394 1.56 5.70 -16.22
C GLN A 394 1.22 6.29 -14.84
N LEU A 395 2.10 6.10 -13.85
CA LEU A 395 1.97 6.72 -12.52
C LEU A 395 1.95 8.25 -12.60
N ARG A 396 2.88 8.86 -13.35
CA ARG A 396 2.92 10.31 -13.62
C ARG A 396 1.57 10.82 -14.15
N ASN A 397 1.00 10.14 -15.14
CA ASN A 397 -0.26 10.55 -15.77
C ASN A 397 -1.45 10.48 -14.80
N ILE A 398 -1.50 9.47 -13.94
CA ILE A 398 -2.51 9.36 -12.87
C ILE A 398 -2.35 10.52 -11.87
N ILE A 399 -1.11 10.79 -11.42
CA ILE A 399 -0.81 11.89 -10.50
C ILE A 399 -1.16 13.25 -11.12
N ALA A 400 -0.85 13.47 -12.39
CA ALA A 400 -1.15 14.71 -13.11
C ALA A 400 -2.67 14.95 -13.22
N SER A 401 -3.44 13.87 -13.48
CA SER A 401 -4.90 13.92 -13.49
C SER A 401 -5.46 14.30 -12.10
N LEU A 402 -4.93 13.70 -11.04
CA LEU A 402 -5.28 14.06 -9.67
C LEU A 402 -4.92 15.51 -9.33
N GLN A 403 -3.74 15.98 -9.74
CA GLN A 403 -3.28 17.33 -9.49
C GLN A 403 -4.26 18.37 -10.05
N LYS A 404 -4.76 18.16 -11.27
CA LYS A 404 -5.78 19.03 -11.89
C LYS A 404 -7.04 19.09 -11.03
N ARG A 405 -7.47 17.97 -10.43
CA ARG A 405 -8.64 17.90 -9.53
C ARG A 405 -8.40 18.64 -8.21
N VAL A 406 -7.24 18.43 -7.59
CA VAL A 406 -6.85 19.13 -6.34
C VAL A 406 -6.79 20.64 -6.54
N LEU A 407 -6.23 21.10 -7.66
CA LEU A 407 -6.11 22.53 -7.98
C LEU A 407 -7.44 23.15 -8.45
N GLY A 408 -8.30 22.37 -9.11
CA GLY A 408 -9.63 22.81 -9.54
C GLY A 408 -10.53 23.22 -8.36
N GLY A 409 -10.30 22.68 -7.16
CA GLY A 409 -10.98 23.08 -5.93
C GLY A 409 -12.46 22.68 -5.86
N ILE A 410 -12.88 21.74 -6.70
CA ILE A 410 -14.19 21.08 -6.56
C ILE A 410 -14.12 20.25 -5.28
N LYS A 411 -15.07 20.45 -4.36
CA LYS A 411 -15.14 19.68 -3.11
C LYS A 411 -16.19 18.58 -3.26
N ASP A 412 -15.82 17.37 -2.86
CA ASP A 412 -16.77 16.25 -2.75
C ASP A 412 -17.11 16.04 -1.27
N GLU A 413 -18.29 16.48 -0.85
CA GLU A 413 -18.77 16.27 0.52
C GLU A 413 -19.36 14.87 0.74
N SER A 414 -19.72 14.18 -0.34
CA SER A 414 -20.46 12.92 -0.28
C SER A 414 -19.63 11.75 0.26
N ARG A 415 -18.30 11.81 0.17
CA ARG A 415 -17.44 10.67 0.53
C ARG A 415 -16.81 10.75 1.91
N ALA A 416 -17.07 11.80 2.69
CA ALA A 416 -16.42 11.98 4.01
C ALA A 416 -16.67 10.80 4.96
N PHE A 417 -17.85 10.17 4.87
CA PHE A 417 -18.22 9.01 5.68
C PHE A 417 -17.82 7.66 5.07
N TRP A 418 -17.24 7.62 3.87
CA TRP A 418 -16.88 6.37 3.20
C TRP A 418 -15.67 5.68 3.83
N LYS A 419 -14.85 6.43 4.58
CA LYS A 419 -13.63 5.92 5.18
C LYS A 419 -13.88 4.98 6.34
N ARG A 420 -12.94 4.10 6.62
CA ARG A 420 -12.93 3.27 7.83
C ARG A 420 -11.59 3.37 8.57
N PRO A 421 -11.58 3.29 9.90
CA PRO A 421 -10.32 3.19 10.62
C PRO A 421 -9.60 1.88 10.25
N HIS A 422 -8.27 1.89 10.37
CA HIS A 422 -7.45 0.70 10.17
C HIS A 422 -6.97 0.18 11.52
N PHE A 423 -6.70 -1.12 11.60
CA PHE A 423 -6.02 -1.72 12.73
C PHE A 423 -4.55 -1.26 12.76
N ASP A 424 -3.98 -1.21 13.96
CA ASP A 424 -2.58 -0.88 14.16
C ASP A 424 -1.67 -2.03 13.68
N LYS A 425 -0.35 -1.84 13.85
CA LYS A 425 0.64 -2.90 13.55
C LYS A 425 0.28 -4.17 14.33
N PRO A 426 0.28 -5.35 13.68
CA PRO A 426 0.07 -6.62 14.37
C PRO A 426 1.10 -6.83 15.48
N ILE A 427 0.71 -7.54 16.55
CA ILE A 427 1.58 -7.84 17.68
C ILE A 427 1.78 -9.35 17.85
N ARG A 428 3.02 -9.77 18.16
CA ARG A 428 3.29 -11.16 18.55
C ARG A 428 2.79 -11.39 19.96
N LYS A 429 1.91 -12.37 20.13
CA LYS A 429 1.49 -12.87 21.44
C LYS A 429 2.11 -14.24 21.69
N ASN A 430 2.48 -14.50 22.94
CA ASN A 430 2.89 -15.84 23.37
C ASN A 430 1.68 -16.78 23.28
N LYS A 431 1.83 -17.96 22.66
CA LYS A 431 0.75 -18.93 22.47
C LYS A 431 0.07 -19.34 23.79
N ALA A 432 0.81 -19.44 24.88
CA ALA A 432 0.25 -19.75 26.20
C ALA A 432 -0.61 -18.60 26.77
N ALA A 433 -0.22 -17.35 26.50
CA ALA A 433 -1.01 -16.19 26.89
C ALA A 433 -2.28 -16.07 26.03
N ALA A 434 -2.14 -16.33 24.73
CA ALA A 434 -3.25 -16.34 23.78
C ALA A 434 -4.29 -17.43 24.09
N ALA A 435 -3.86 -18.66 24.44
CA ALA A 435 -4.76 -19.75 24.79
C ALA A 435 -5.66 -19.39 26.00
N ARG A 436 -5.11 -18.71 27.01
CA ARG A 436 -5.90 -18.25 28.16
C ARG A 436 -6.93 -17.19 27.77
N TYR A 437 -6.55 -16.26 26.87
CA TYR A 437 -7.45 -15.23 26.36
C TYR A 437 -8.63 -15.84 25.60
N VAL A 438 -8.37 -16.78 24.68
CA VAL A 438 -9.42 -17.46 23.89
C VAL A 438 -10.37 -18.27 24.77
N LEU A 439 -9.87 -18.87 25.86
CA LEU A 439 -10.67 -19.66 26.80
C LEU A 439 -11.42 -18.82 27.84
N GLY A 440 -11.33 -17.48 27.79
CA GLY A 440 -11.93 -16.60 28.80
C GLY A 440 -11.38 -16.82 30.21
N GLN A 441 -10.19 -17.43 30.34
CA GLN A 441 -9.60 -17.72 31.64
C GLN A 441 -8.87 -16.49 32.19
N PRO A 442 -8.99 -16.20 33.50
CA PRO A 442 -8.27 -15.10 34.12
C PRO A 442 -6.76 -15.29 33.97
N ILE A 443 -6.08 -14.28 33.43
CA ILE A 443 -4.64 -14.30 33.21
C ILE A 443 -3.95 -13.83 34.49
N CYS A 444 -3.47 -14.76 35.32
CA CYS A 444 -2.52 -14.43 36.39
C CYS A 444 -1.14 -14.08 35.79
N GLY A 445 -0.83 -12.79 35.68
CA GLY A 445 0.51 -12.32 35.36
C GLY A 445 1.47 -12.47 36.55
N ARG A 446 2.71 -12.92 36.31
CA ARG A 446 3.79 -12.83 37.31
C ARG A 446 4.24 -11.37 37.42
N LYS A 447 4.16 -10.82 38.63
CA LYS A 447 4.43 -9.41 38.95
C LYS A 447 5.90 -9.21 39.29
N LYS A 448 6.53 -8.12 38.83
CA LYS A 448 7.76 -7.58 39.43
C LYS A 448 7.35 -6.47 40.38
N MET A 449 7.54 -6.67 41.68
CA MET A 449 7.48 -5.59 42.66
C MET A 449 8.86 -4.95 42.74
N HIS A 450 8.93 -3.63 42.58
CA HIS A 450 10.14 -2.87 42.87
C HIS A 450 9.99 -2.27 44.27
N CYS A 451 10.85 -2.71 45.21
CA CYS A 451 10.95 -2.07 46.52
C CYS A 451 11.48 -0.66 46.34
N MET A 452 10.69 0.34 46.74
CA MET A 452 11.11 1.74 46.70
C MET A 452 11.53 2.23 48.09
N ALA A 453 10.93 1.70 49.16
CA ALA A 453 11.30 1.93 50.56
C ALA A 453 10.84 0.75 51.47
N ALA A 454 11.27 0.71 52.74
CA ALA A 454 11.00 -0.41 53.66
C ALA A 454 9.50 -0.70 53.91
N THR A 455 8.61 0.28 53.67
CA THR A 455 7.16 0.16 53.88
C THR A 455 6.32 0.48 52.63
N ALA A 456 6.96 0.71 51.48
CA ALA A 456 6.28 1.09 50.23
C ALA A 456 6.90 0.37 49.02
N ALA A 457 6.04 -0.30 48.25
CA ALA A 457 6.39 -0.89 46.97
C ALA A 457 5.71 -0.12 45.84
N GLY A 458 6.49 0.25 44.84
CA GLY A 458 5.95 0.72 43.57
C GLY A 458 5.42 -0.48 42.80
N CYS A 459 4.14 -0.46 42.43
CA CYS A 459 3.58 -1.44 41.51
C CYS A 459 3.27 -0.73 40.19
N GLU A 460 4.08 -1.02 39.18
CA GLU A 460 3.71 -0.71 37.81
C GLU A 460 2.80 -1.83 37.30
N PHE A 461 1.59 -1.45 36.88
CA PHE A 461 0.68 -2.34 36.18
C PHE A 461 0.78 -2.02 34.68
N PRO A 462 1.65 -2.71 33.92
CA PRO A 462 1.59 -2.62 32.47
C PRO A 462 0.34 -3.39 32.02
N ASN A 463 -0.81 -2.72 32.02
CA ASN A 463 -2.03 -3.28 31.45
C ASN A 463 -1.93 -3.16 29.93
N THR A 464 -1.20 -4.09 29.32
CA THR A 464 -0.87 -4.08 27.90
C THR A 464 -2.05 -4.43 26.98
N TYR A 465 -3.24 -4.68 27.53
CA TYR A 465 -4.36 -5.26 26.78
C TYR A 465 -5.52 -4.30 26.46
N HIS A 466 -5.55 -3.09 27.03
CA HIS A 466 -6.41 -2.00 26.58
C HIS A 466 -5.50 -0.79 26.36
N GLY A 467 -5.51 -0.20 25.17
CA GLY A 467 -4.61 0.89 24.79
C GLY A 467 -4.43 1.91 25.93
N MET A 468 -3.18 2.03 26.38
CA MET A 468 -2.65 2.96 27.39
C MET A 468 -3.62 3.40 28.49
N ILE A 469 -3.74 2.59 29.53
CA ILE A 469 -3.86 3.13 30.89
C ILE A 469 -2.69 2.55 31.68
N GLU A 470 -1.65 3.37 31.91
CA GLU A 470 -0.67 3.09 32.94
C GLU A 470 -1.36 3.30 34.29
N ASP A 471 -1.90 2.23 34.88
CA ASP A 471 -2.38 2.28 36.27
C ASP A 471 -1.16 2.31 37.19
N LEU A 472 -0.61 3.51 37.39
CA LEU A 472 0.41 3.76 38.42
C LEU A 472 -0.29 3.85 39.77
N GLY A 473 -0.16 2.79 40.57
CA GLY A 473 -0.69 2.74 41.93
C GLY A 473 0.41 2.43 42.93
N TRP A 474 0.28 2.99 44.13
CA TRP A 474 1.19 2.71 45.24
C TRP A 474 0.53 1.72 46.18
N VAL A 475 1.34 0.78 46.67
CA VAL A 475 0.92 -0.23 47.63
C VAL A 475 1.57 0.13 48.96
N LEU A 476 0.76 0.55 49.93
CA LEU A 476 1.21 0.85 51.28
C LEU A 476 0.87 -0.33 52.19
N LEU A 477 1.88 -0.78 52.95
CA LEU A 477 1.69 -1.76 54.01
C LEU A 477 1.17 -1.02 55.25
N ASP A 478 -0.12 -1.12 55.49
CA ASP A 478 -0.77 -0.49 56.65
C ASP A 478 -0.63 -1.38 57.90
N SER A 479 -0.62 -2.71 57.71
CA SER A 479 -0.28 -3.69 58.74
C SER A 479 0.23 -5.00 58.12
N PRO A 480 0.76 -5.95 58.90
CA PRO A 480 1.19 -7.27 58.40
C PRO A 480 0.09 -8.08 57.69
N HIS A 481 -1.18 -7.68 57.82
CA HIS A 481 -2.33 -8.40 57.29
C HIS A 481 -3.23 -7.54 56.38
N GLN A 482 -2.91 -6.27 56.17
CA GLN A 482 -3.69 -5.37 55.32
C GLN A 482 -2.79 -4.54 54.42
N THR A 483 -3.22 -4.43 53.16
CA THR A 483 -2.51 -3.63 52.17
C THR A 483 -3.49 -2.68 51.51
N MET A 484 -3.15 -1.40 51.52
CA MET A 484 -3.97 -0.37 50.88
C MET A 484 -3.45 -0.12 49.47
N TYR A 485 -4.36 -0.15 48.49
CA TYR A 485 -4.08 0.19 47.11
C TYR A 485 -4.72 1.54 46.78
N ASN A 486 -3.88 2.51 46.39
CA ASN A 486 -4.34 3.83 45.99
C ASN A 486 -4.10 4.04 44.49
N LYS A 487 -5.17 4.26 43.74
CA LYS A 487 -5.16 4.51 42.30
C LYS A 487 -5.21 6.01 42.03
N LYS A 488 -4.15 6.51 41.39
CA LYS A 488 -3.80 7.94 41.29
C LYS A 488 -4.90 8.85 40.71
N ASP A 489 -5.80 8.31 39.89
CA ASP A 489 -6.78 9.11 39.12
C ASP A 489 -8.26 8.85 39.45
N SER A 490 -8.58 8.10 40.51
CA SER A 490 -9.99 7.73 40.80
C SER A 490 -10.56 8.25 42.12
N GLY A 491 -9.76 8.82 43.03
CA GLY A 491 -10.22 9.26 44.36
C GLY A 491 -10.82 8.16 45.25
N CYS A 492 -10.87 6.91 44.78
CA CYS A 492 -11.45 5.77 45.45
C CYS A 492 -10.36 4.98 46.18
N MET A 493 -10.54 4.77 47.49
CA MET A 493 -9.72 3.84 48.26
C MET A 493 -10.34 2.44 48.21
N TYR A 494 -9.53 1.43 47.86
CA TYR A 494 -9.95 0.03 47.87
C TYR A 494 -9.29 -0.69 49.04
N HIS A 495 -10.10 -1.29 49.91
CA HIS A 495 -9.61 -2.24 50.92
C HIS A 495 -9.46 -3.62 50.28
N ILE A 496 -8.22 -4.11 50.22
CA ILE A 496 -7.94 -5.47 49.76
C ILE A 496 -7.59 -6.30 50.99
N MET A 497 -8.50 -7.19 51.40
CA MET A 497 -8.27 -8.14 52.50
C MET A 497 -7.71 -9.44 51.91
N MET A 498 -6.46 -9.76 52.23
CA MET A 498 -5.82 -11.02 51.80
C MET A 498 -5.94 -12.05 52.93
N THR A 499 -6.82 -13.02 52.78
CA THR A 499 -6.97 -14.14 53.73
C THR A 499 -6.30 -15.41 53.18
N GLY A 500 -5.18 -15.81 53.79
CA GLY A 500 -4.60 -17.15 53.65
C GLY A 500 -3.81 -17.46 52.36
N TYR A 501 -2.97 -18.49 52.43
CA TYR A 501 -1.91 -18.85 51.47
C TYR A 501 -2.35 -19.31 50.07
N TYR A 502 -3.65 -19.27 49.75
CA TYR A 502 -4.20 -19.41 48.40
C TYR A 502 -5.49 -18.59 48.33
N GLY A 503 -5.39 -17.31 47.90
CA GLY A 503 -6.52 -16.38 47.92
C GLY A 503 -7.30 -16.32 46.60
N HIS A 504 -8.61 -16.55 46.68
CA HIS A 504 -9.59 -16.07 45.69
C HIS A 504 -9.89 -14.58 45.94
N LEU A 505 -10.08 -13.81 44.86
CA LEU A 505 -10.42 -12.39 44.92
C LEU A 505 -11.92 -12.21 45.21
N HIS A 506 -12.28 -11.60 46.34
CA HIS A 506 -13.62 -11.09 46.60
C HIS A 506 -13.53 -9.56 46.70
N VAL A 507 -14.30 -8.84 45.88
CA VAL A 507 -14.39 -7.38 45.90
C VAL A 507 -15.77 -7.03 46.44
N ASP A 508 -15.82 -6.54 47.68
CA ASP A 508 -17.03 -5.91 48.21
C ASP A 508 -17.00 -4.42 47.91
N GLN A 509 -18.01 -3.95 47.17
CA GLN A 509 -18.29 -2.53 47.02
C GLN A 509 -19.18 -2.08 48.18
N GLY A 510 -18.57 -1.53 49.23
CA GLY A 510 -19.30 -0.79 50.24
C GLY A 510 -19.69 0.59 49.69
N LEU A 511 -20.98 0.81 49.43
CA LEU A 511 -21.53 2.15 49.30
C LEU A 511 -21.48 2.80 50.69
N ASN A 512 -20.69 3.87 50.83
CA ASN A 512 -20.70 4.69 52.03
C ASN A 512 -21.63 5.90 51.79
N PRO A 513 -22.68 6.12 52.59
CA PRO A 513 -23.43 7.36 52.59
C PRO A 513 -22.83 8.33 53.62
N ALA A 514 -22.08 9.31 53.14
CA ALA A 514 -21.95 10.67 53.70
C ALA A 514 -21.05 11.50 52.77
#